data_AF-A0A2S9G769-F1
#
_entry.id   AF-A0A2S9G769-F1
#
_cell.length_a   1.000
_cell.length_b   1.000
_cell.length_c   1.000
_cell.angle_alpha   90.00
_cell.angle_beta   90.00
_cell.angle_gamma   90.00
#
_symmetry.space_group_name_H-M   'P 1'
#
loop_
_entity.id
_entity.type
_entity.pdbx_description
1 polymer ?
#
loop_
_entity_poly.entity_id
_entity_poly.type
_entity_poly.pdbx_seq_one_letter_code
_entity_poly.pdbx_strand_id
1 'polypeptide(L)'
;TAIVEGLAQRIIAGDVPESLRDKTVVSLDMGSMVAGAKYRGEVEERLKAVLDDIKNSAGQIITFIDELHTIVGAGATGESAMDAG
;
A
#
# COMPACT_ATOMS: atom_id res chain seq x y z
N THR A 1 -8.39 -6.06 -7.11
CA THR A 1 -8.15 -7.31 -6.33
C THR A 1 -8.01 -8.62 -7.12
N ALA A 2 -9.00 -9.14 -7.86
CA ALA A 2 -8.94 -10.52 -8.42
C ALA A 2 -7.70 -10.86 -9.30
N ILE A 3 -7.18 -9.89 -10.06
CA ILE A 3 -5.96 -10.05 -10.86
C ILE A 3 -4.73 -10.36 -9.97
N VAL A 4 -4.69 -9.76 -8.77
CA VAL A 4 -3.58 -9.87 -7.81
C VAL A 4 -3.58 -11.23 -7.15
N GLU A 5 -4.77 -11.73 -6.80
CA GLU A 5 -4.95 -13.09 -6.28
C GLU A 5 -4.51 -14.12 -7.33
N GLY A 6 -4.90 -13.91 -8.59
CA GLY A 6 -4.42 -14.73 -9.71
C GLY A 6 -2.91 -14.69 -9.87
N LEU A 7 -2.27 -13.52 -9.72
CA LEU A 7 -0.82 -13.40 -9.74
C LEU A 7 -0.16 -14.18 -8.59
N ALA A 8 -0.68 -14.04 -7.37
CA ALA A 8 -0.15 -14.74 -6.20
C ALA A 8 -0.23 -16.27 -6.38
N GLN A 9 -1.36 -16.77 -6.88
CA GLN A 9 -1.53 -18.20 -7.20
C GLN A 9 -0.52 -18.67 -8.25
N ARG A 10 -0.28 -17.88 -9.30
CA ARG A 10 0.70 -18.22 -10.35
C ARG A 10 2.14 -18.24 -9.84
N ILE A 11 2.50 -17.31 -8.94
CA ILE A 11 3.82 -17.32 -8.30
C ILE A 11 4.01 -18.60 -7.47
N ILE A 12 3.02 -18.98 -6.67
CA ILE A 12 3.03 -20.24 -5.89
C ILE A 12 3.14 -21.46 -6.81
N ALA A 13 2.43 -21.45 -7.95
CA ALA A 13 2.49 -22.53 -8.93
C ALA A 13 3.81 -22.55 -9.74
N GLY A 14 4.67 -21.53 -9.61
CA GLY A 14 5.87 -21.36 -10.42
C GLY A 14 5.59 -21.02 -11.89
N ASP A 15 4.34 -20.70 -12.23
CA ASP A 15 3.88 -20.29 -13.57
C ASP A 15 4.04 -18.77 -13.76
N VAL A 16 5.27 -18.32 -13.57
CA VAL A 16 5.68 -16.92 -13.75
C VAL A 16 7.11 -16.84 -14.30
N PRO A 17 7.49 -15.74 -14.95
CA PRO A 17 8.88 -15.46 -15.30
C PRO A 17 9.80 -15.56 -14.07
N GLU A 18 11.07 -15.90 -14.31
CA GLU A 18 12.08 -16.00 -13.26
C GLU A 18 12.20 -14.73 -12.41
N SER A 19 12.00 -13.56 -13.02
CA SER A 19 12.00 -12.27 -12.34
C SER A 19 10.89 -12.09 -11.31
N LEU A 20 9.86 -12.94 -11.29
CA LEU A 20 8.75 -12.92 -10.33
C LEU A 20 8.72 -14.17 -9.42
N ARG A 21 9.59 -15.14 -9.68
CA ARG A 21 9.69 -16.36 -8.88
C ARG A 21 10.08 -16.00 -7.45
N ASP A 22 9.53 -16.74 -6.50
CA ASP A 22 9.78 -16.62 -5.05
C ASP A 22 9.41 -15.27 -4.42
N LYS A 23 8.84 -14.32 -5.19
CA LYS A 23 8.33 -13.07 -4.63
C LYS A 23 7.05 -13.29 -3.84
N THR A 24 6.90 -12.52 -2.77
CA THR A 24 5.67 -12.51 -1.98
C THR A 24 4.78 -11.35 -2.41
N VAL A 25 3.51 -11.64 -2.70
CA VAL A 25 2.51 -10.60 -2.98
C VAL A 25 1.82 -10.21 -1.67
N VAL A 26 1.84 -8.93 -1.34
CA VAL A 26 1.17 -8.37 -0.16
C VAL A 26 0.21 -7.26 -0.60
N SER A 27 -1.01 -7.27 -0.08
CA SER A 27 -1.95 -6.17 -0.28
C SER A 27 -1.86 -5.19 0.87
N LEU A 28 -1.75 -3.90 0.56
CA LEU A 28 -1.82 -2.84 1.55
C LEU A 28 -3.27 -2.37 1.68
N ASP A 29 -3.87 -2.59 2.85
CA ASP A 29 -5.19 -2.09 3.18
C ASP A 29 -5.09 -0.67 3.75
N MET A 30 -5.50 0.31 2.94
CA MET A 30 -5.51 1.72 3.34
C MET A 30 -6.61 2.04 4.36
N GLY A 31 -7.71 1.29 4.38
CA GLY A 31 -8.77 1.46 5.38
C GLY A 31 -8.23 1.18 6.78
N SER A 32 -7.46 0.09 6.94
CA SER A 32 -6.77 -0.24 8.18
C SER A 32 -5.72 0.80 8.60
N MET A 33 -5.04 1.43 7.64
CA MET A 33 -4.03 2.46 7.93
C MET A 33 -4.66 3.73 8.52
N VAL A 34 -5.82 4.12 8.00
CA VAL A 34 -6.58 5.30 8.46
C VAL A 34 -7.41 4.98 9.71
N ALA A 35 -7.83 3.73 9.88
CA ALA A 35 -8.62 3.30 11.03
C ALA A 35 -7.89 3.60 12.36
N GLY A 36 -8.60 4.29 13.25
CA GLY A 36 -8.10 4.67 14.57
C GLY A 36 -7.01 5.74 14.56
N ALA A 37 -6.64 6.30 13.41
CA ALA A 37 -5.76 7.47 13.36
C ALA A 37 -6.55 8.72 13.77
N LYS A 38 -6.05 9.46 14.76
CA LYS A 38 -6.68 10.72 15.20
C LYS A 38 -6.23 11.91 14.37
N TYR A 39 -5.04 11.79 13.78
CA TYR A 39 -4.41 12.83 13.00
C TYR A 39 -3.82 12.27 11.71
N ARG A 40 -3.80 13.08 10.66
CA ARG A 40 -3.19 12.73 9.37
C ARG A 40 -1.72 12.30 9.50
N GLY A 41 -0.97 12.92 10.41
CA GLY A 41 0.43 12.58 10.68
C GLY A 41 0.64 11.12 11.12
N GLU A 42 -0.30 10.53 11.87
CA GLU A 42 -0.23 9.12 12.29
C GLU A 42 -0.36 8.17 11.09
N VAL A 43 -1.21 8.52 10.12
CA VAL A 43 -1.34 7.74 8.87
C VAL A 43 -0.08 7.83 8.03
N GLU A 44 0.51 9.02 7.93
CA GLU A 44 1.77 9.22 7.20
C GLU A 44 2.95 8.47 7.85
N GLU A 45 3.03 8.42 9.19
CA GLU A 45 4.05 7.67 9.90
C GLU A 45 3.90 6.15 9.69
N ARG A 46 2.68 5.62 9.79
CA ARG A 46 2.38 4.21 9.47
C ARG A 46 2.76 3.86 8.03
N LEU A 47 2.39 4.72 7.08
CA LEU A 47 2.72 4.51 5.67
C LEU A 47 4.24 4.52 5.45
N LYS A 48 4.98 5.43 6.08
CA LYS A 48 6.45 5.45 6.03
C LYS A 48 7.06 4.15 6.54
N ALA A 49 6.60 3.65 7.70
CA ALA A 49 7.08 2.39 8.26
C ALA A 49 6.89 1.23 7.28
N VAL A 50 5.70 1.10 6.68
CA VAL A 50 5.41 0.08 5.68
C VAL A 50 6.30 0.22 4.44
N LEU A 51 6.49 1.43 3.94
CA LEU A 51 7.36 1.69 2.78
C LEU A 51 8.82 1.32 3.08
N ASP A 52 9.29 1.55 4.30
CA ASP A 52 10.63 1.18 4.71
C ASP A 52 10.79 -0.33 4.84
N ASP A 53 9.79 -1.05 5.36
CA ASP A 53 9.77 -2.52 5.35
C ASP A 53 9.81 -3.10 3.93
N ILE A 54 9.06 -2.50 3.00
CA ILE A 54 9.07 -2.89 1.58
C ILE A 54 10.46 -2.67 0.96
N LYS A 55 11.11 -1.53 1.21
CA LYS A 55 12.49 -1.29 0.73
C LYS A 55 13.48 -2.29 1.32
N ASN A 56 13.36 -2.56 2.61
CA ASN A 56 14.22 -3.49 3.35
C ASN A 56 14.04 -4.94 2.88
N SER A 57 12.91 -5.27 2.24
CA SER A 57 12.68 -6.57 1.62
C SER A 57 13.57 -6.87 0.41
N ALA A 58 14.41 -5.93 -0.04
CA ALA A 58 15.34 -6.11 -1.16
C ALA A 58 14.67 -6.63 -2.45
N GLY A 59 13.45 -6.14 -2.72
CA GLY A 59 12.66 -6.52 -3.89
C GLY A 59 11.97 -7.88 -3.82
N GLN A 60 11.97 -8.54 -2.66
CA GLN A 60 11.25 -9.80 -2.46
C GLN A 60 9.72 -9.61 -2.33
N ILE A 61 9.27 -8.41 -1.98
CA ILE A 61 7.84 -8.10 -1.85
C ILE A 61 7.32 -7.35 -3.09
N ILE A 62 6.20 -7.84 -3.65
CA ILE A 62 5.34 -7.10 -4.57
C ILE A 62 4.17 -6.56 -3.75
N THR A 63 4.05 -5.24 -3.67
CA THR A 63 2.95 -4.60 -2.93
C THR A 63 1.84 -4.20 -3.89
N PHE A 64 0.60 -4.59 -3.57
CA PHE A 64 -0.60 -4.14 -4.26
C PHE A 64 -1.36 -3.11 -3.45
N ILE A 65 -1.84 -2.06 -4.11
CA ILE A 65 -2.67 -1.01 -3.54
C ILE A 65 -3.86 -0.83 -4.50
N ASP A 66 -5.06 -1.18 -4.07
CA ASP A 66 -6.24 -1.17 -4.96
C ASP A 66 -6.65 0.28 -5.32
N GLU A 67 -6.66 1.19 -4.33
CA GLU A 67 -7.18 2.55 -4.50
C GLU A 67 -6.16 3.62 -4.12
N LEU A 68 -5.09 3.76 -4.90
CA LEU A 68 -4.05 4.78 -4.67
C LEU A 68 -4.62 6.22 -4.60
N HIS A 69 -5.70 6.48 -5.34
CA HIS A 69 -6.36 7.79 -5.37
C HIS A 69 -7.02 8.18 -4.04
N THR A 70 -7.35 7.23 -3.16
CA THR A 70 -7.88 7.54 -1.82
C THR A 70 -6.82 8.21 -0.94
N ILE A 71 -5.56 7.83 -1.09
CA ILE A 71 -4.41 8.40 -0.39
C ILE A 71 -4.08 9.79 -0.96
N VAL A 72 -4.09 9.91 -2.29
CA VAL A 72 -3.78 11.18 -2.98
C VAL A 72 -4.90 12.21 -2.78
N GLY A 73 -6.17 11.77 -2.75
CA GLY A 73 -7.35 12.61 -2.54
C GLY A 73 -7.50 13.12 -1.11
N ALA A 74 -7.31 12.25 -0.10
CA ALA A 74 -7.24 12.67 1.30
C ALA A 74 -6.02 13.58 1.58
N GLY A 75 -5.01 13.48 0.69
CA GLY A 75 -3.81 14.28 0.67
C GLY A 75 -4.00 15.72 0.19
N ALA A 76 -4.82 15.90 -0.85
CA ALA A 76 -4.90 17.13 -1.66
C ALA A 76 -6.08 18.05 -1.31
N THR A 77 -7.11 17.60 -0.59
CA THR A 77 -8.26 18.45 -0.23
C THR A 77 -8.04 19.31 1.03
N GLY A 78 -6.79 19.63 1.35
CA GLY A 78 -6.39 20.38 2.55
C GLY A 78 -6.15 21.88 2.35
N GLU A 79 -6.38 22.42 1.16
CA GLU A 79 -6.44 23.88 0.96
C GLU A 79 -7.90 24.29 0.78
N SER A 80 -8.38 25.14 1.68
CA SER A 80 -9.71 25.80 1.73
C SER A 80 -10.73 25.16 2.69
N ALA A 81 -10.66 25.50 3.99
CA ALA A 81 -11.85 25.92 4.78
C ALA A 81 -11.64 26.09 6.31
N MET A 82 -10.46 25.88 6.91
CA MET A 82 -10.32 26.07 8.36
C MET A 82 -8.96 26.67 8.77
N ASP A 83 -8.75 27.93 8.42
CA ASP A 83 -7.99 28.85 9.25
C ASP A 83 -8.67 30.23 9.21
N ALA A 84 -9.80 30.29 9.91
CA ALA A 84 -10.48 31.52 10.29
C ALA A 84 -11.16 31.24 11.63
N GLY A 85 -10.42 31.48 12.71
CA GLY A 85 -10.86 31.34 14.10
C GLY A 85 -9.75 31.65 15.08
#